data_AF-G3BF26-F1
#
_entry.id   AF-G3BF26-F1
#
_cell.length_a   1.000
_cell.length_b   1.000
_cell.length_c   1.000
_cell.angle_alpha   90.00
_cell.angle_beta   90.00
_cell.angle_gamma   90.00
#
_symmetry.space_group_name_H-M   'P 1'
#
loop_
_entity.id
_entity.type
_entity.pdbx_description
1 polymer ?
#
loop_
_entity_poly.entity_id
_entity_poly.type
_entity_poly.pdbx_seq_one_letter_code
_entity_poly.pdbx_strand_id
1 'polypeptide(L)'
;MPEPTKETAKEAPNQSTKPKTINSSEQKPSYDYVETRKDKVDFTKGGVDNYKFYPDNPNSHHHKYNWVNKEPSKFYDPCEQSRQASINCVLRNQDDRSVCQAFFDAYTECRRDFFKKKKEDRQKGKGGWGFWD
;
A
#
# COMPACT_ATOMS: atom_id res chain seq x y z
N MET A 1 12.61 15.37 -65.96
CA MET A 1 11.32 14.67 -66.12
C MET A 1 10.56 14.76 -64.81
N PRO A 2 9.24 14.95 -64.89
CA PRO A 2 8.40 15.54 -63.85
C PRO A 2 7.82 14.53 -62.87
N GLU A 3 7.40 15.02 -61.70
CA GLU A 3 6.40 14.40 -60.81
C GLU A 3 5.03 14.27 -61.50
N PRO A 4 4.13 13.47 -60.91
CA PRO A 4 2.84 14.04 -60.56
C PRO A 4 2.35 13.67 -59.13
N THR A 5 2.36 14.70 -58.29
CA THR A 5 1.31 15.22 -57.38
C THR A 5 -0.02 14.46 -57.11
N LYS A 6 -0.34 14.43 -55.79
CA LYS A 6 -1.59 14.83 -55.06
C LYS A 6 -2.89 14.03 -55.38
N GLU A 7 -3.76 13.68 -54.43
CA GLU A 7 -4.58 14.52 -53.52
C GLU A 7 -5.27 13.60 -52.47
N THR A 8 -5.09 13.83 -51.16
CA THR A 8 -6.00 14.52 -50.21
C THR A 8 -7.37 13.89 -49.89
N ALA A 9 -7.54 13.58 -48.60
CA ALA A 9 -8.71 13.97 -47.80
C ALA A 9 -8.15 14.61 -46.51
N LYS A 10 -8.06 15.95 -46.37
CA LYS A 10 -9.04 16.92 -45.79
C LYS A 10 -9.68 16.41 -44.48
N GLU A 11 -9.21 16.83 -43.29
CA GLU A 11 -9.54 18.07 -42.52
C GLU A 11 -11.03 18.19 -42.16
N ALA A 12 -11.50 18.56 -40.96
CA ALA A 12 -10.97 19.02 -39.66
C ALA A 12 -12.23 19.09 -38.71
N PRO A 13 -12.34 19.96 -37.69
CA PRO A 13 -11.55 20.22 -36.48
C PRO A 13 -12.39 20.12 -35.17
N ASN A 14 -11.75 20.46 -34.04
CA ASN A 14 -12.33 21.18 -32.88
C ASN A 14 -13.01 20.27 -31.81
N GLN A 15 -12.76 20.37 -30.50
CA GLN A 15 -12.53 21.57 -29.70
C GLN A 15 -11.66 21.31 -28.45
N SER A 16 -10.87 22.33 -28.16
CA SER A 16 -10.32 22.67 -26.85
C SER A 16 -11.32 22.49 -25.71
N THR A 17 -10.93 21.82 -24.62
CA THR A 17 -11.25 22.28 -23.26
C THR A 17 -10.21 21.76 -22.24
N LYS A 18 -9.23 22.61 -21.88
CA LYS A 18 -8.97 22.85 -20.45
C LYS A 18 -9.92 23.99 -20.04
N PRO A 19 -10.32 24.17 -18.78
CA PRO A 19 -10.12 23.38 -17.57
C PRO A 19 -11.45 23.06 -16.84
N LYS A 20 -11.56 21.90 -16.18
CA LYS A 20 -12.44 21.79 -15.01
C LYS A 20 -11.57 21.52 -13.80
N THR A 21 -11.17 22.63 -13.17
CA THR A 21 -10.91 22.72 -11.74
C THR A 21 -12.12 22.11 -11.02
N ILE A 22 -12.04 20.81 -10.74
CA ILE A 22 -12.82 20.23 -9.67
C ILE A 22 -11.94 20.45 -8.46
N ASN A 23 -12.36 21.40 -7.63
CA ASN A 23 -11.82 21.64 -6.31
C ASN A 23 -11.81 20.30 -5.57
N SER A 24 -10.63 19.67 -5.49
CA SER A 24 -10.35 18.55 -4.58
C SER A 24 -10.23 19.07 -3.15
N SER A 25 -11.23 19.82 -2.68
CA SER A 25 -11.46 20.00 -1.26
C SER A 25 -12.17 18.73 -0.78
N GLU A 26 -11.50 18.00 0.12
CA GLU A 26 -11.92 16.76 0.80
C GLU A 26 -11.54 15.43 0.12
N GLN A 27 -10.24 15.26 -0.17
CA GLN A 27 -9.66 13.92 -0.21
C GLN A 27 -9.49 13.40 1.22
N LYS A 28 -10.52 12.74 1.77
CA LYS A 28 -10.32 11.88 2.95
C LYS A 28 -9.25 10.85 2.59
N PRO A 29 -8.19 10.66 3.41
CA PRO A 29 -7.17 9.68 3.12
C PRO A 29 -7.85 8.32 2.94
N SER A 30 -7.65 7.69 1.78
CA SER A 30 -8.24 6.40 1.40
C SER A 30 -7.57 5.27 2.19
N TYR A 31 -7.79 5.23 3.50
CA TYR A 31 -7.21 4.25 4.43
C TYR A 31 -7.82 2.84 4.29
N ASP A 32 -8.73 2.63 3.34
CA ASP A 32 -9.53 1.41 3.24
C ASP A 32 -9.53 0.77 1.84
N TYR A 33 -8.84 1.36 0.86
CA TYR A 33 -8.69 0.71 -0.45
C TYR A 33 -7.48 -0.22 -0.44
N VAL A 34 -7.77 -1.50 -0.45
CA VAL A 34 -6.81 -2.58 -0.58
C VAL A 34 -6.59 -2.90 -2.06
N GLU A 35 -5.40 -2.61 -2.59
CA GLU A 35 -5.03 -3.06 -3.94
C GLU A 35 -4.68 -4.55 -3.88
N THR A 36 -5.50 -5.39 -4.49
CA THR A 36 -5.35 -6.87 -4.45
C THR A 36 -4.28 -7.41 -5.41
N ARG A 37 -3.77 -6.56 -6.31
CA ARG A 37 -2.76 -6.92 -7.31
C ARG A 37 -1.33 -6.69 -6.82
N LYS A 38 -0.54 -7.78 -6.71
CA LYS A 38 0.86 -7.75 -6.27
C LYS A 38 1.75 -6.87 -7.15
N ASP A 39 1.53 -6.91 -8.46
CA ASP A 39 2.27 -6.15 -9.48
C ASP A 39 2.11 -4.64 -9.36
N LYS A 40 1.08 -4.18 -8.64
CA LYS A 40 0.77 -2.75 -8.50
C LYS A 40 1.10 -2.19 -7.14
N VAL A 41 1.55 -3.03 -6.20
CA VAL A 41 1.98 -2.56 -4.90
C VAL A 41 3.48 -2.33 -4.89
N ASP A 42 3.82 -1.06 -4.77
CA ASP A 42 5.15 -0.61 -4.43
C ASP A 42 5.19 -0.29 -2.94
N PHE A 43 5.88 -1.13 -2.16
CA PHE A 43 6.00 -1.00 -0.71
C PHE A 43 6.84 0.22 -0.28
N THR A 44 7.56 0.86 -1.22
CA THR A 44 8.48 1.97 -0.92
C THR A 44 7.91 3.34 -1.23
N LYS A 45 6.81 3.41 -1.99
CA LYS A 45 6.20 4.67 -2.42
C LYS A 45 5.27 5.22 -1.37
N GLY A 46 5.54 6.46 -0.95
CA GLY A 46 4.61 7.26 -0.16
C GLY A 46 5.11 7.67 1.24
N GLY A 47 6.29 7.21 1.66
CA GLY A 47 6.83 7.50 2.98
C GLY A 47 5.98 6.93 4.13
N VAL A 48 6.36 7.28 5.35
CA VAL A 48 5.74 6.83 6.63
C VAL A 48 4.22 6.90 6.62
N ASP A 49 3.66 7.97 6.05
CA ASP A 49 2.22 8.24 6.10
C ASP A 49 1.40 7.54 5.00
N ASN A 50 2.04 6.96 3.97
CA ASN A 50 1.33 6.33 2.84
C ASN A 50 1.87 4.95 2.47
N TYR A 51 2.55 4.26 3.38
CA TYR A 51 2.95 2.88 3.13
C TYR A 51 1.72 2.02 2.82
N LYS A 52 1.74 1.41 1.63
CA LYS A 52 0.72 0.44 1.24
C LYS A 52 1.05 -0.91 1.86
N PHE A 53 0.13 -1.41 2.67
CA PHE A 53 0.24 -2.72 3.30
C PHE A 53 -0.53 -3.73 2.43
N TYR A 54 0.19 -4.66 1.82
CA TYR A 54 -0.38 -5.69 0.94
C TYR A 54 -0.41 -7.05 1.65
N PRO A 55 -1.42 -7.92 1.42
CA PRO A 55 -2.67 -7.68 0.71
C PRO A 55 -3.75 -7.04 1.59
N ASP A 56 -3.48 -6.69 2.83
CA ASP A 56 -4.46 -6.13 3.76
C ASP A 56 -3.79 -5.05 4.61
N ASN A 57 -4.59 -4.06 5.04
CA ASN A 57 -4.13 -3.06 6.00
C ASN A 57 -4.02 -3.69 7.39
N PRO A 58 -2.99 -3.38 8.20
CA PRO A 58 -2.78 -3.96 9.52
C PRO A 58 -4.00 -3.79 10.45
N ASN A 59 -4.80 -2.75 10.22
CA ASN A 59 -5.99 -2.46 11.01
C ASN A 59 -7.25 -3.23 10.57
N SER A 60 -7.15 -4.08 9.56
CA SER A 60 -8.24 -4.91 9.04
C SER A 60 -8.74 -5.93 10.05
N HIS A 61 -10.05 -6.20 10.02
CA HIS A 61 -10.68 -7.24 10.84
C HIS A 61 -10.08 -8.63 10.58
N HIS A 62 -9.57 -8.89 9.36
CA HIS A 62 -8.95 -10.15 9.00
C HIS A 62 -7.73 -10.47 9.88
N HIS A 63 -6.83 -9.51 10.09
CA HIS A 63 -5.66 -9.70 10.94
C HIS A 63 -6.02 -9.88 12.41
N LYS A 64 -7.09 -9.22 12.88
CA LYS A 64 -7.64 -9.44 14.22
C LYS A 64 -8.12 -10.88 14.39
N TYR A 65 -8.89 -11.39 13.43
CA TYR A 65 -9.36 -12.78 13.44
C TYR A 65 -8.20 -13.79 13.43
N ASN A 66 -7.24 -13.63 12.53
CA ASN A 66 -6.07 -14.51 12.44
C ASN A 66 -5.19 -14.44 13.69
N TRP A 67 -5.05 -13.26 14.29
CA TRP A 67 -4.30 -13.09 15.54
C TRP A 67 -4.92 -13.88 16.70
N VAL A 68 -6.25 -13.92 16.79
CA VAL A 68 -6.97 -14.67 17.83
C VAL A 68 -6.93 -16.17 17.57
N ASN A 69 -7.09 -16.59 16.32
CA ASN A 69 -7.17 -18.00 15.94
C ASN A 69 -5.83 -18.66 15.65
N LYS A 70 -4.72 -17.95 15.83
CA LYS A 70 -3.39 -18.55 15.69
C LYS A 70 -3.18 -19.62 16.76
N GLU A 71 -2.46 -20.67 16.39
CA GLU A 71 -2.13 -21.74 17.32
C GLU A 71 -1.32 -21.22 18.52
N PRO A 72 -1.56 -21.71 19.75
CA PRO A 72 -0.67 -21.46 20.87
C PRO A 72 0.75 -21.86 20.48
N SER A 73 1.74 -20.98 20.70
CA SER A 73 3.14 -21.04 20.21
C SER A 73 3.44 -20.39 18.85
N LYS A 74 2.46 -20.20 17.95
CA LYS A 74 2.73 -19.58 16.65
C LYS A 74 2.75 -18.05 16.72
N PHE A 75 3.74 -17.45 16.06
CA PHE A 75 3.77 -16.02 15.81
C PHE A 75 2.95 -15.71 14.54
N TYR A 76 2.07 -14.71 14.64
CA TYR A 76 1.32 -14.20 13.50
C TYR A 76 1.83 -12.81 13.16
N ASP A 77 2.31 -12.66 11.93
CA ASP A 77 2.77 -11.38 11.40
C ASP A 77 1.76 -10.86 10.36
N PRO A 78 1.00 -9.80 10.66
CA PRO A 78 0.11 -9.17 9.68
C PRO A 78 0.89 -8.47 8.54
N CYS A 79 2.18 -8.22 8.73
CA CYS A 79 3.04 -7.46 7.84
C CYS A 79 4.03 -8.35 7.06
N GLU A 80 3.69 -9.63 6.92
CA GLU A 80 4.53 -10.68 6.33
C GLU A 80 5.08 -10.30 4.95
N GLN A 81 4.26 -9.70 4.08
CA GLN A 81 4.68 -9.33 2.71
C GLN A 81 5.71 -8.20 2.71
N SER A 82 5.52 -7.17 3.54
CA SER A 82 6.50 -6.10 3.70
C SER A 82 7.80 -6.62 4.31
N ARG A 83 7.73 -7.60 5.23
CA ARG A 83 8.90 -8.30 5.78
C ARG A 83 9.65 -9.08 4.70
N GLN A 84 8.94 -9.83 3.87
CA GLN A 84 9.55 -10.58 2.77
C GLN A 84 10.20 -9.62 1.75
N ALA A 85 9.56 -8.49 1.44
CA ALA A 85 10.10 -7.48 0.54
C ALA A 85 11.42 -6.88 1.08
N SER A 86 11.49 -6.56 2.37
CA SER A 86 12.72 -6.02 2.98
C SER A 86 13.85 -7.06 3.01
N ILE A 87 13.53 -8.31 3.35
CA ILE A 87 14.50 -9.42 3.28
C ILE A 87 15.00 -9.60 1.84
N ASN A 88 14.10 -9.62 0.86
CA ASN A 88 14.45 -9.76 -0.55
C ASN A 88 15.36 -8.63 -1.04
N CYS A 89 15.14 -7.40 -0.56
CA CYS A 89 16.04 -6.28 -0.86
C CYS A 89 17.45 -6.54 -0.34
N VAL A 90 17.59 -6.98 0.91
CA VAL A 90 18.91 -7.28 1.52
C VAL A 90 19.60 -8.44 0.81
N LEU A 91 18.85 -9.50 0.47
CA LEU A 91 19.41 -10.66 -0.23
C LEU A 91 20.00 -10.28 -1.60
N ARG A 92 19.42 -9.26 -2.26
CA ARG A 92 19.89 -8.73 -3.55
C ARG A 92 21.00 -7.68 -3.40
N ASN A 93 21.00 -6.93 -2.31
CA ASN A 93 21.94 -5.84 -2.03
C ASN A 93 22.74 -6.16 -0.76
N GLN A 94 23.58 -7.20 -0.82
CA GLN A 94 24.34 -7.63 0.35
C GLN A 94 25.43 -6.64 0.75
N ASP A 95 26.01 -5.95 -0.25
CA ASP A 95 27.10 -5.00 -0.09
C ASP A 95 26.65 -3.66 0.48
N ASP A 96 25.49 -3.16 0.03
CA ASP A 96 24.90 -1.92 0.53
C ASP A 96 23.44 -2.14 0.94
N ARG A 97 23.23 -2.28 2.25
CA ARG A 97 21.90 -2.47 2.84
C ARG A 97 21.14 -1.15 3.02
N SER A 98 21.81 0.00 2.88
CA SER A 98 21.19 1.31 3.09
C SER A 98 20.11 1.61 2.06
N VAL A 99 20.25 1.07 0.84
CA VAL A 99 19.24 1.15 -0.23
C VAL A 99 17.90 0.51 0.16
N CYS A 100 17.91 -0.38 1.15
CA CYS A 100 16.71 -1.09 1.61
C CYS A 100 15.93 -0.37 2.72
N GLN A 101 16.37 0.82 3.14
CA GLN A 101 15.75 1.56 4.25
C GLN A 101 14.23 1.74 4.08
N ALA A 102 13.78 2.11 2.89
CA ALA A 102 12.37 2.30 2.60
C ALA A 102 11.51 1.03 2.82
N PHE A 103 12.08 -0.16 2.60
CA PHE A 103 11.38 -1.42 2.86
C PHE A 103 11.31 -1.74 4.37
N PHE A 104 12.35 -1.38 5.13
CA PHE A 104 12.35 -1.53 6.58
C PHE A 104 11.37 -0.58 7.26
N ASP A 105 11.30 0.66 6.76
CA ASP A 105 10.35 1.66 7.25
C ASP A 105 8.91 1.19 7.01
N ALA A 106 8.61 0.66 5.81
CA ALA A 106 7.31 0.09 5.49
C ALA A 106 6.92 -1.07 6.44
N TYR A 107 7.85 -1.97 6.75
CA TYR A 107 7.61 -3.06 7.71
C TYR A 107 7.40 -2.54 9.14
N THR A 108 8.21 -1.57 9.57
CA THR A 108 8.14 -1.01 10.92
C THR A 108 6.84 -0.26 11.15
N GLU A 109 6.41 0.55 10.18
CA GLU A 109 5.14 1.28 10.25
C GLU A 109 3.94 0.34 10.24
N CYS A 110 3.96 -0.69 9.40
CA CYS A 110 2.90 -1.72 9.41
C CYS A 110 2.73 -2.34 10.80
N ARG A 111 3.86 -2.70 11.43
CA ARG A 111 3.86 -3.29 12.77
C ARG A 111 3.37 -2.29 13.80
N ARG A 112 3.79 -1.02 13.68
CA ARG A 112 3.39 0.07 14.58
C ARG A 112 1.88 0.28 14.53
N ASP A 113 1.29 0.32 13.35
CA ASP A 113 -0.14 0.50 13.15
C ASP A 113 -0.96 -0.66 13.73
N PHE A 114 -0.54 -1.90 13.48
CA PHE A 114 -1.21 -3.08 14.05
C PHE A 114 -1.27 -3.04 15.58
N PHE A 115 -0.13 -2.80 16.23
CA PHE A 115 -0.07 -2.75 17.69
C PHE A 115 -0.76 -1.51 18.27
N LYS A 116 -0.72 -0.38 17.56
CA LYS A 116 -1.47 0.83 17.90
C LYS A 116 -2.96 0.52 17.93
N LYS A 117 -3.50 -0.11 16.89
CA LYS A 117 -4.91 -0.50 16.81
C LYS A 117 -5.31 -1.48 17.90
N LYS A 118 -4.47 -2.47 18.18
CA LYS A 118 -4.69 -3.40 19.30
C LYS A 118 -4.73 -2.69 20.66
N LYS A 119 -3.80 -1.76 20.90
CA LYS A 119 -3.75 -0.95 22.13
C LYS A 119 -4.98 -0.06 22.24
N GLU A 120 -5.37 0.62 21.16
CA GLU A 120 -6.57 1.45 21.11
C GLU A 120 -7.84 0.64 21.35
N ASP A 121 -7.96 -0.54 20.75
CA ASP A 121 -9.11 -1.41 20.96
C ASP A 121 -9.19 -1.85 22.42
N ARG A 122 -8.06 -2.21 23.04
CA ARG A 122 -7.99 -2.51 24.48
C ARG A 122 -8.43 -1.30 25.34
N GLN A 123 -7.94 -0.10 25.02
CA GLN A 123 -8.32 1.12 25.75
C GLN A 123 -9.81 1.48 25.58
N LYS A 124 -10.38 1.20 24.40
CA LYS A 124 -11.79 1.44 24.08
C LYS A 124 -12.71 0.31 24.59
N GLY A 125 -12.19 -0.69 25.29
CA GLY A 125 -12.95 -1.86 25.74
C GLY A 125 -13.46 -2.76 24.60
N LYS A 126 -12.87 -2.63 23.39
CA LYS A 126 -13.19 -3.48 22.24
C LYS A 126 -12.42 -4.79 22.37
N GLY A 127 -13.10 -5.82 22.88
CA GLY A 127 -12.56 -7.17 23.04
C GLY A 127 -12.19 -7.86 21.71
N GLY A 128 -11.71 -9.10 21.81
CA GLY A 128 -11.40 -9.95 20.65
C GLY A 128 -9.96 -9.88 20.15
N TRP A 129 -8.98 -9.68 21.05
CA TRP A 129 -7.54 -9.72 20.74
C TRP A 129 -6.78 -10.87 21.44
N GLY A 130 -7.52 -11.84 22.02
CA GLY A 130 -6.99 -12.99 22.75
C GLY A 130 -7.68 -13.19 24.11
N PHE A 131 -7.43 -14.33 24.74
CA PHE A 131 -8.28 -14.97 25.76
C PHE A 131 -8.21 -14.41 27.20
N TRP A 132 -7.45 -13.35 27.46
CA TRP A 132 -7.49 -12.72 28.78
C TRP A 132 -7.82 -11.25 28.59
N ASP A 133 -9.09 -10.92 28.82
CA ASP A 133 -9.55 -9.57 29.17
C ASP A 133 -8.91 -9.16 30.51
#